data_AF-A0A182V4E9-F1
#
_entry.id   AF-A0A182V4E9-F1
#
_cell.length_a   1.000
_cell.length_b   1.000
_cell.length_c   1.000
_cell.angle_alpha   90.00
_cell.angle_beta   90.00
_cell.angle_gamma   90.00
#
_symmetry.space_group_name_H-M   'P 1'
#
loop_
_entity.id
_entity.type
_entity.pdbx_description
1 polymer ?
#
loop_
_entity_poly.entity_id
_entity_poly.type
_entity_poly.pdbx_seq_one_letter_code
_entity_poly.pdbx_strand_id
1 'polypeptide(L)'
;MVPPLKAPTISLHSLQVPDVVPLLLPCIAEQQKFRLIPGDLVVAEGAEALLRCEIHNAAGSVQWTKDGFALGFTQSIPGYPRYSVLGDSGQGIYNLRIVNVTLEDDAEYQCQVGPYMHHKLIRAKARLTVIGK
;
A
#
# COMPACT_ATOMS: atom_id res chain seq x y z
N MET A 1 -12.55 -72.62 48.81
CA MET A 1 -13.37 -71.39 48.75
C MET A 1 -12.40 -70.21 48.85
N VAL A 2 -12.08 -69.59 47.71
CA VAL A 2 -11.05 -68.54 47.60
C VAL A 2 -11.75 -67.18 47.65
N PRO A 3 -11.32 -66.20 48.49
CA PRO A 3 -11.93 -64.88 48.50
C PRO A 3 -11.54 -64.10 47.23
N PRO A 4 -12.42 -63.22 46.72
CA PRO A 4 -12.10 -62.39 45.56
C PRO A 4 -11.04 -61.34 45.92
N LEU A 5 -10.02 -61.19 45.07
CA LEU A 5 -9.08 -60.07 45.13
C LEU A 5 -9.83 -58.76 44.84
N LYS A 6 -9.71 -57.78 45.75
CA LYS A 6 -10.23 -56.42 45.58
C LYS A 6 -9.27 -55.61 44.70
N ALA A 7 -9.75 -55.06 43.59
CA ALA A 7 -8.96 -54.16 42.75
C ALA A 7 -8.70 -52.81 43.47
N PRO A 8 -7.54 -52.16 43.23
CA PRO A 8 -7.25 -50.87 43.83
C PRO A 8 -8.06 -49.76 43.14
N THR A 9 -8.77 -48.97 43.93
CA THR A 9 -9.44 -47.75 43.47
C THR A 9 -8.37 -46.67 43.27
N ILE A 10 -8.06 -46.32 42.02
CA ILE A 10 -7.18 -45.17 41.72
C ILE A 10 -7.96 -43.89 42.00
N SER A 11 -7.47 -43.11 42.96
CA SER A 11 -7.99 -41.78 43.27
C SER A 11 -7.54 -40.80 42.17
N LEU A 12 -8.48 -40.20 41.45
CA LEU A 12 -8.21 -39.09 40.53
C LEU A 12 -7.94 -37.82 41.35
N HIS A 13 -6.71 -37.67 41.86
CA HIS A 13 -6.21 -36.37 42.29
C HIS A 13 -5.87 -35.53 41.05
N SER A 14 -6.61 -34.43 40.91
CA SER A 14 -6.21 -33.15 40.29
C SER A 14 -5.10 -33.21 39.23
N LEU A 15 -5.48 -33.37 37.96
CA LEU A 15 -4.72 -32.71 36.89
C LEU A 15 -5.06 -31.22 36.95
N GLN A 16 -4.27 -30.43 37.66
CA GLN A 16 -4.12 -29.03 37.30
C GLN A 16 -3.44 -29.01 35.93
N VAL A 17 -4.26 -28.83 34.89
CA VAL A 17 -3.76 -28.43 33.57
C VAL A 17 -3.04 -27.10 33.82
N PRO A 18 -1.72 -26.97 33.60
CA PRO A 18 -1.13 -25.64 33.59
C PRO A 18 -1.87 -24.88 32.48
N ASP A 19 -2.41 -23.70 32.78
CA ASP A 19 -3.05 -22.83 31.80
C ASP A 19 -2.05 -22.55 30.66
N VAL A 20 -2.08 -23.39 29.63
CA VAL A 20 -1.42 -23.12 28.36
C VAL A 20 -2.28 -22.08 27.69
N VAL A 21 -2.13 -20.82 28.11
CA VAL A 21 -2.65 -19.68 27.38
C VAL A 21 -2.04 -19.79 25.98
N PRO A 22 -2.83 -20.04 24.93
CA PRO A 22 -2.27 -20.04 23.60
C PRO A 22 -1.78 -18.61 23.36
N LEU A 23 -0.47 -18.47 23.14
CA LEU A 23 0.13 -17.27 22.55
C LEU A 23 -0.43 -17.16 21.12
N LEU A 24 -1.68 -16.73 21.01
CA LEU A 24 -2.21 -16.12 19.81
C LEU A 24 -1.47 -14.79 19.68
N LEU A 25 -0.25 -14.83 19.15
CA LEU A 25 0.42 -13.64 18.65
C LEU A 25 -0.52 -13.06 17.60
N PRO A 26 -1.18 -11.90 17.84
CA PRO A 26 -1.89 -11.26 16.77
C PRO A 26 -0.86 -10.98 15.67
N CYS A 27 -1.11 -11.47 14.46
CA CYS A 27 -0.33 -11.06 13.30
C CYS A 27 -0.60 -9.56 13.11
N ILE A 28 0.29 -8.71 13.62
CA ILE A 28 0.19 -7.27 13.42
C ILE A 28 0.59 -7.01 11.97
N ALA A 29 -0.39 -7.06 11.07
CA ALA A 29 -0.19 -6.66 9.68
C ALA A 29 0.14 -5.16 9.65
N GLU A 30 1.34 -4.80 9.18
CA GLU A 30 1.73 -3.40 9.04
C GLU A 30 0.85 -2.68 8.01
N GLN A 31 0.49 -1.43 8.30
CA GLN A 31 -0.29 -0.60 7.38
C GLN A 31 0.51 -0.22 6.12
N GLN A 32 -0.23 0.03 5.04
CA GLN A 32 0.35 0.68 3.86
C GLN A 32 0.73 2.12 4.21
N LYS A 33 1.93 2.52 3.82
CA LYS A 33 2.48 3.86 4.12
C LYS A 33 3.40 4.32 3.01
N PHE A 34 3.48 5.62 2.78
CA PHE A 34 4.42 6.14 1.80
C PHE A 34 5.87 5.90 2.25
N ARG A 35 6.66 5.28 1.38
CA ARG A 35 8.12 5.30 1.41
C ARG A 35 8.63 6.64 0.89
N LEU A 36 8.08 7.08 -0.25
CA LEU A 36 8.32 8.40 -0.83
C LEU A 36 6.97 9.03 -1.19
N ILE A 37 6.75 10.24 -0.69
CA ILE A 37 5.63 11.08 -1.10
C ILE A 37 6.03 11.92 -2.31
N PRO A 38 5.07 12.27 -3.18
CA PRO A 38 5.32 13.24 -4.23
C PRO A 38 5.62 14.61 -3.63
N GLY A 39 6.60 15.30 -4.21
CA GLY A 39 6.94 16.67 -3.87
C GLY A 39 6.63 17.59 -5.05
N ASP A 40 6.40 18.86 -4.75
CA ASP A 40 6.17 19.89 -5.76
C ASP A 40 7.36 19.97 -6.72
N LEU A 41 7.06 20.19 -8.00
CA LEU A 41 8.04 20.16 -9.06
C LEU A 41 7.78 21.32 -10.04
N VAL A 42 8.85 22.02 -10.41
CA VAL A 42 8.82 23.05 -11.44
C VAL A 42 9.65 22.56 -12.62
N VAL A 43 9.08 22.56 -13.82
CA VAL A 43 9.76 22.13 -15.06
C VAL A 43 9.53 23.12 -16.18
N ALA A 44 10.47 23.22 -17.10
CA ALA A 44 10.28 23.97 -18.34
C ALA A 44 9.39 23.19 -19.32
N GLU A 45 8.61 23.90 -20.12
CA GLU A 45 7.83 23.32 -21.22
C GLU A 45 8.74 22.54 -22.19
N GLY A 46 8.32 21.32 -22.53
CA GLY A 46 9.06 20.36 -23.36
C GLY A 46 10.01 19.45 -22.58
N ALA A 47 10.23 19.69 -21.29
CA ALA A 47 11.03 18.81 -20.44
C ALA A 47 10.26 17.54 -20.03
N GLU A 48 10.92 16.69 -19.23
CA GLU A 48 10.31 15.54 -18.56
C GLU A 48 9.99 15.90 -17.10
N ALA A 49 8.79 15.53 -16.64
CA ALA A 49 8.41 15.59 -15.23
C ALA A 49 8.32 14.18 -14.64
N LEU A 50 8.87 14.00 -13.43
CA LEU A 50 8.81 12.75 -12.68
C LEU A 50 8.32 13.01 -11.25
N LEU A 51 7.07 12.66 -10.98
CA LEU A 51 6.47 12.75 -9.65
C LEU A 51 6.58 11.39 -8.94
N ARG A 52 7.26 11.36 -7.80
CA ARG A 52 7.54 10.09 -7.09
C ARG A 52 6.35 9.65 -6.23
N CYS A 53 6.06 8.36 -6.25
CA CYS A 53 5.15 7.74 -5.29
C CYS A 53 5.60 6.30 -5.04
N GLU A 54 6.09 6.05 -3.83
CA GLU A 54 6.55 4.72 -3.43
C GLU A 54 5.94 4.33 -2.09
N ILE A 55 5.57 3.07 -1.93
CA ILE A 55 4.69 2.61 -0.85
C ILE A 55 5.32 1.37 -0.19
N HIS A 56 5.49 1.43 1.13
CA HIS A 56 5.74 0.26 1.95
C HIS A 56 4.43 -0.49 2.21
N ASN A 57 4.49 -1.82 2.15
CA ASN A 57 3.34 -2.70 2.38
C ASN A 57 2.14 -2.32 1.51
N ALA A 58 2.40 -2.02 0.23
CA ALA A 58 1.36 -1.70 -0.74
C ALA A 58 0.35 -2.86 -0.82
N ALA A 59 -0.91 -2.57 -0.50
CA ALA A 59 -1.96 -3.57 -0.43
C ALA A 59 -3.18 -3.17 -1.27
N GLY A 60 -3.60 -1.91 -1.18
CA GLY A 60 -4.65 -1.36 -2.03
C GLY A 60 -4.17 -0.99 -3.43
N SER A 61 -5.14 -0.84 -4.34
CA SER A 61 -4.87 -0.33 -5.69
C SER A 61 -4.33 1.09 -5.65
N VAL A 62 -3.28 1.34 -6.44
CA VAL A 62 -2.62 2.65 -6.52
C VAL A 62 -3.06 3.36 -7.79
N GLN A 63 -3.41 4.64 -7.67
CA GLN A 63 -3.85 5.48 -8.76
C GLN A 63 -3.33 6.91 -8.61
N TRP A 64 -2.98 7.51 -9.75
CA TRP A 64 -2.75 8.95 -9.82
C TRP A 64 -4.02 9.68 -10.25
N THR A 65 -4.22 10.88 -9.71
CA THR A 65 -5.18 11.85 -10.22
C THR A 65 -4.48 13.12 -10.68
N LYS A 66 -5.10 13.83 -11.62
CA LYS A 66 -4.73 15.17 -12.09
C LYS A 66 -5.95 16.09 -11.89
N ASP A 67 -5.84 17.09 -11.04
CA ASP A 67 -6.94 17.98 -10.62
C ASP A 67 -8.21 17.20 -10.20
N GLY A 68 -8.00 16.05 -9.54
CA GLY A 68 -9.07 15.16 -9.09
C GLY A 68 -9.59 14.19 -10.16
N PHE A 69 -9.19 14.31 -11.42
CA PHE A 69 -9.51 13.34 -12.46
C PHE A 69 -8.62 12.09 -12.38
N ALA A 70 -9.22 10.91 -12.32
CA ALA A 70 -8.51 9.64 -12.22
C ALA A 70 -7.80 9.25 -13.53
N LEU A 71 -6.50 8.95 -13.44
CA LEU A 71 -5.69 8.53 -14.60
C LEU A 71 -5.68 7.00 -14.81
N GLY A 72 -6.43 6.23 -14.02
CA GLY A 72 -6.48 4.77 -14.13
C GLY A 72 -5.47 4.04 -13.24
N PHE A 73 -5.33 2.73 -13.46
CA PHE A 73 -4.53 1.82 -12.60
C PHE A 73 -3.41 1.10 -13.36
N THR A 74 -3.29 1.35 -14.67
CA THR A 74 -2.32 0.71 -15.55
C THR A 74 -1.08 1.59 -15.73
N GLN A 75 0.05 0.97 -16.11
CA GLN A 75 1.30 1.70 -16.38
C GLN A 75 1.17 2.64 -17.59
N SER A 76 0.54 2.18 -18.67
CA SER A 76 0.09 3.06 -19.75
C SER A 76 -1.23 3.71 -19.38
N ILE A 77 -1.39 5.01 -19.65
CA ILE A 77 -2.58 5.77 -19.30
C ILE A 77 -3.39 6.06 -20.57
N PRO A 78 -4.54 5.38 -20.78
CA PRO A 78 -5.39 5.62 -21.94
C PRO A 78 -5.84 7.08 -22.03
N GLY A 79 -5.73 7.69 -23.22
CA GLY A 79 -6.05 9.10 -23.43
C GLY A 79 -4.92 10.08 -23.07
N TYR A 80 -3.85 9.62 -22.41
CA TYR A 80 -2.68 10.44 -22.07
C TYR A 80 -1.39 9.78 -22.59
N PRO A 81 -1.12 9.83 -23.90
CA PRO A 81 -0.01 9.10 -24.52
C PRO A 81 1.39 9.54 -24.06
N ARG A 82 1.51 10.74 -23.47
CA ARG A 82 2.75 11.26 -22.88
C ARG A 82 2.98 10.80 -21.44
N TYR A 83 1.96 10.20 -20.82
CA TYR A 83 1.95 9.88 -19.40
C TYR A 83 2.21 8.39 -19.22
N SER A 84 2.98 8.03 -18.20
CA SER A 84 3.24 6.65 -17.84
C SER A 84 3.50 6.52 -16.34
N VAL A 85 3.03 5.45 -15.72
CA VAL A 85 3.45 5.08 -14.36
C VAL A 85 4.66 4.17 -14.48
N LEU A 86 5.82 4.66 -14.06
CA LEU A 86 7.07 3.92 -14.00
C LEU A 86 7.25 3.22 -12.65
N GLY A 87 7.80 2.02 -12.70
CA GLY A 87 8.18 1.27 -11.52
C GLY A 87 7.72 -0.18 -11.53
N ASP A 88 8.11 -0.90 -10.48
CA ASP A 88 7.68 -2.26 -10.18
C ASP A 88 6.64 -2.20 -9.06
N SER A 89 5.40 -2.61 -9.38
CA SER A 89 4.29 -2.68 -8.41
C SER A 89 4.57 -3.66 -7.28
N GLY A 90 5.33 -4.73 -7.53
CA GLY A 90 5.80 -5.67 -6.50
C GLY A 90 6.79 -5.05 -5.52
N GLN A 91 7.48 -3.97 -5.91
CA GLN A 91 8.37 -3.17 -5.05
C GLN A 91 7.70 -1.91 -4.50
N GLY A 92 6.40 -1.73 -4.76
CA GLY A 92 5.62 -0.58 -4.34
C GLY A 92 6.01 0.72 -5.05
N ILE A 93 6.54 0.68 -6.28
CA ILE A 93 7.00 1.87 -7.02
C ILE A 93 5.96 2.25 -8.09
N TYR A 94 5.43 3.47 -8.00
CA TYR A 94 4.36 3.98 -8.85
C TYR A 94 4.63 5.44 -9.26
N ASN A 95 5.82 5.73 -9.78
CA ASN A 95 6.22 7.09 -10.13
C ASN A 95 5.51 7.54 -11.40
N LEU A 96 4.83 8.69 -11.40
CA LEU A 96 4.21 9.25 -12.59
C LEU A 96 5.24 10.02 -13.41
N ARG A 97 5.43 9.61 -14.66
CA ARG A 97 6.27 10.28 -15.65
C ARG A 97 5.43 10.93 -16.74
N ILE A 98 5.78 12.16 -17.09
CA ILE A 98 5.19 12.92 -18.19
C ILE A 98 6.32 13.40 -19.10
N VAL A 99 6.33 12.98 -20.36
CA VAL A 99 7.30 13.47 -21.36
C VAL A 99 6.79 14.67 -22.12
N ASN A 100 7.72 15.51 -22.57
CA ASN A 100 7.42 16.67 -23.40
C ASN A 100 6.28 17.48 -22.79
N VAL A 101 6.48 17.91 -21.55
CA VAL A 101 5.47 18.57 -20.70
C VAL A 101 4.93 19.82 -21.39
N THR A 102 3.62 20.04 -21.33
CA THR A 102 2.95 21.23 -21.87
C THR A 102 2.34 22.07 -20.75
N LEU A 103 1.94 23.32 -21.02
CA LEU A 103 1.26 24.16 -20.03
C LEU A 103 -0.04 23.53 -19.48
N GLU A 104 -0.70 22.65 -20.24
CA GLU A 104 -1.87 21.90 -19.78
C GLU A 104 -1.55 20.90 -18.67
N ASP A 105 -0.28 20.52 -18.50
CA ASP A 105 0.17 19.63 -17.44
C ASP A 105 0.40 20.37 -16.11
N ASP A 106 0.32 21.70 -16.06
CA ASP A 106 0.35 22.46 -14.80
C ASP A 106 -0.93 22.18 -14.01
N ALA A 107 -0.79 21.37 -12.96
CA ALA A 107 -1.92 20.82 -12.23
C ALA A 107 -1.52 20.34 -10.83
N GLU A 108 -2.52 20.10 -10.00
CA GLU A 108 -2.34 19.31 -8.79
C GLU A 108 -2.42 17.83 -9.13
N TYR A 109 -1.39 17.07 -8.77
CA TYR A 109 -1.36 15.63 -8.89
C TYR A 109 -1.49 14.98 -7.51
N GLN A 110 -2.18 13.84 -7.42
CA GLN A 110 -2.29 13.09 -6.18
C GLN A 110 -2.06 11.61 -6.41
N CYS A 111 -1.12 11.02 -5.66
CA CYS A 111 -0.99 9.58 -5.56
C CYS A 111 -1.94 9.07 -4.47
N GLN A 112 -2.80 8.12 -4.81
CA GLN A 112 -3.81 7.54 -3.93
C GLN A 112 -3.61 6.03 -3.83
N VAL A 113 -3.76 5.49 -2.63
CA VAL A 113 -3.80 4.05 -2.38
C VAL A 113 -5.12 3.71 -1.72
N GLY A 114 -5.92 2.89 -2.38
CA GLY A 114 -7.23 2.45 -1.92
C GLY A 114 -7.18 1.70 -0.58
N PRO A 115 -8.28 1.65 0.18
CA PRO A 115 -8.39 0.70 1.30
C PRO A 115 -8.37 -0.74 0.76
N TYR A 116 -7.77 -1.66 1.50
CA TYR A 116 -7.78 -3.10 1.19
C TYR A 116 -7.63 -3.93 2.46
N MET A 117 -8.58 -4.83 2.72
CA MET A 117 -8.66 -5.56 3.99
C MET A 117 -8.59 -4.60 5.19
N HIS A 118 -7.57 -4.74 6.05
CA HIS A 118 -7.36 -3.86 7.21
C HIS A 118 -6.53 -2.61 6.88
N HIS A 119 -6.05 -2.45 5.64
CA HIS A 119 -5.25 -1.29 5.23
C HIS A 119 -6.14 -0.08 4.99
N LYS A 120 -5.76 1.05 5.60
CA LYS A 120 -6.46 2.33 5.44
C LYS A 120 -6.01 3.04 4.16
N LEU A 121 -6.91 3.81 3.57
CA LEU A 121 -6.59 4.72 2.46
C LEU A 121 -5.46 5.69 2.86
N ILE A 122 -4.48 5.85 1.98
CA ILE A 122 -3.46 6.91 2.07
C ILE A 122 -3.42 7.72 0.77
N ARG A 123 -3.11 9.01 0.85
CA ARG A 123 -3.00 9.90 -0.30
C ARG A 123 -2.00 11.02 -0.04
N ALA A 124 -1.28 11.44 -1.07
CA ALA A 124 -0.33 12.55 -1.00
C ALA A 124 -0.35 13.35 -2.31
N LYS A 125 -0.29 14.67 -2.20
CA LYS A 125 -0.41 15.63 -3.31
C LYS A 125 0.94 16.24 -3.66
N ALA A 126 1.09 16.66 -4.91
CA ALA A 126 2.14 17.56 -5.37
C ALA A 126 1.60 18.50 -6.46
N ARG A 127 2.11 19.72 -6.51
CA ARG A 127 1.90 20.66 -7.62
C ARG A 127 3.00 20.46 -8.67
N LEU A 128 2.62 20.20 -9.91
CA LEU A 128 3.52 20.37 -11.05
C LEU A 128 3.29 21.77 -11.63
N THR A 129 4.33 22.59 -11.70
CA THR A 129 4.29 23.90 -12.34
C THR A 129 5.12 23.88 -13.61
N VAL A 130 4.53 24.37 -14.70
CA VAL A 130 5.18 24.36 -16.02
C VAL A 130 5.53 25.78 -16.43
N ILE A 131 6.82 26.02 -16.65
CA ILE A 131 7.32 27.32 -17.12
C ILE A 131 7.31 27.32 -18.65
N GLY A 132 6.42 28.13 -19.23
CA GLY A 132 6.34 28.33 -20.68
C GLY A 132 7.62 28.96 -21.26
N LYS A 133 7.78 28.82 -22.57
CA LYS A 133 8.90 29.40 -23.33
C LYS A 133 8.78 30.90 -23.55
#